data_AF-X1KTB8-F1
#
_entry.id   AF-X1KTB8-F1
#
_cell.length_a   1.000
_cell.length_b   1.000
_cell.length_c   1.000
_cell.angle_alpha   90.00
_cell.angle_beta   90.00
_cell.angle_gamma   90.00
#
_symmetry.space_group_name_H-M   'P 1'
#
loop_
_entity.id
_entity.type
_entity.pdbx_description
1 polymer ?
#
loop_
_entity_poly.entity_id
_entity_poly.type
_entity_poly.pdbx_seq_one_letter_code
_entity_poly.pdbx_strand_id
1 'polypeptide(L)'
;MLGPETSLELVLDPGTGQDLFRTSHFESGVTKVICPEDYLKTYNEAITALFPELRIPGGFEYYDALDLGVQEAITGKKTPKQALDEVAKKWDEITNRLGREEQLVKYRAAMGL
;
A
#
# COMPACT_ATOMS: atom_id res chain seq x y z
N MET A 1 19.31 -2.63 10.19
CA MET A 1 17.92 -2.12 10.36
C MET A 1 17.92 -1.30 11.64
N LEU A 2 17.26 -0.13 11.69
CA LEU A 2 17.24 0.72 12.89
C LEU A 2 16.57 -0.03 14.06
N GLY A 3 17.15 0.07 15.25
CA GLY A 3 16.58 -0.47 16.49
C GLY A 3 15.39 0.36 16.97
N PRO A 4 14.60 -0.13 17.95
CA PRO A 4 13.35 0.50 18.39
C PRO A 4 13.50 1.97 18.83
N GLU A 5 14.59 2.31 19.53
CA GLU A 5 14.85 3.67 19.99
C GLU A 5 15.13 4.62 18.81
N THR A 6 16.08 4.26 17.95
CA THR A 6 16.43 5.08 16.78
C THR A 6 15.28 5.20 15.79
N SER A 7 14.47 4.16 15.62
CA SER A 7 13.29 4.25 14.75
C SER A 7 12.18 5.11 15.36
N LEU A 8 12.05 5.11 16.70
CA LEU A 8 11.10 5.99 17.39
C LEU A 8 11.50 7.47 17.24
N GLU A 9 12.79 7.81 17.38
CA GLU A 9 13.27 9.18 17.15
C GLU A 9 12.96 9.65 15.73
N LEU A 10 13.19 8.79 14.73
CA LEU A 10 12.92 9.12 13.33
C LEU A 10 11.45 9.46 13.09
N VAL A 11 10.52 8.63 13.58
CA VAL A 11 9.08 8.81 13.31
C VAL A 11 8.44 9.90 14.18
N LEU A 12 9.17 10.42 15.16
CA LEU A 12 8.73 11.52 16.02
C LEU A 12 9.48 12.83 15.73
N ASP A 13 10.36 12.86 14.73
CA ASP A 13 11.12 14.05 14.38
C ASP A 13 10.16 15.17 13.93
N PRO A 14 10.12 16.34 14.62
CA PRO A 14 9.22 17.43 14.28
C PRO A 14 9.55 18.10 12.93
N GLY A 15 10.72 17.82 12.35
CA GLY A 15 11.07 18.21 10.98
C GLY A 15 10.43 17.33 9.90
N THR A 16 9.78 16.23 10.28
CA THR A 16 9.11 15.27 9.40
C THR A 16 7.67 15.01 9.84
N GLY A 17 6.95 14.19 9.07
CA GLY A 17 5.61 13.72 9.48
C GLY A 17 5.71 12.52 10.42
N GLN A 18 4.73 12.37 11.31
CA GLN A 18 4.60 11.16 12.14
C GLN A 18 4.11 9.99 11.29
N ASP A 19 5.03 9.07 10.93
CA ASP A 19 4.72 7.84 10.20
C ASP A 19 5.06 6.61 11.06
N LEU A 20 4.11 6.18 11.88
CA LEU A 20 4.28 5.05 12.78
C LEU A 20 4.14 3.73 12.00
N PHE A 21 5.24 3.01 11.79
CA PHE A 21 5.22 1.75 11.02
C PHE A 21 5.60 0.49 11.81
N ARG A 22 5.80 0.57 13.12
CA ARG A 22 6.13 -0.58 14.00
C ARG A 22 5.23 -0.61 15.22
N THR A 23 4.90 -1.81 15.70
CA THR A 23 4.16 -2.01 16.96
C THR A 23 4.78 -1.24 18.13
N SER A 24 6.11 -1.25 18.25
CA SER A 24 6.83 -0.51 19.31
C SER A 24 6.61 1.01 19.26
N HIS A 25 6.31 1.58 18.09
CA HIS A 25 5.99 3.00 17.97
C HIS A 25 4.62 3.33 18.57
N PHE A 26 3.62 2.46 18.39
CA PHE A 26 2.29 2.60 18.97
C PHE A 26 2.27 2.34 20.49
N GLU A 27 3.15 1.47 20.98
CA GLU A 27 3.24 1.14 22.41
C GLU A 27 4.02 2.17 23.24
N SER A 28 4.86 2.98 22.58
CA SER A 28 5.73 3.98 23.21
C SER A 28 4.94 4.97 24.08
N GLY A 29 5.48 5.23 25.29
CA GLY A 29 4.92 6.21 26.20
C GLY A 29 4.90 7.62 25.61
N VAL A 30 5.91 7.98 24.81
CA VAL A 30 6.00 9.30 24.16
C VAL A 30 4.86 9.47 23.15
N THR A 31 4.64 8.47 22.30
CA THR A 31 3.58 8.48 21.30
C THR A 31 2.19 8.62 21.95
N LYS A 32 1.95 7.91 23.05
CA LYS A 32 0.68 7.98 23.81
C LYS A 32 0.43 9.34 24.48
N VAL A 33 1.47 10.15 24.69
CA VAL A 33 1.35 11.50 25.25
C VAL A 33 1.02 12.52 24.17
N ILE A 34 1.63 12.40 23.00
CA ILE A 34 1.54 13.41 21.92
C ILE A 34 0.39 13.17 20.95
N CYS A 35 -0.10 11.94 20.84
CA CYS A 35 -1.20 11.57 19.95
C CYS A 35 -2.46 11.20 20.75
N PRO A 36 -3.66 11.66 20.35
CA PRO A 36 -4.92 11.22 20.95
C PRO A 36 -5.09 9.69 20.88
N GLU A 37 -5.68 9.09 21.91
CA GLU A 37 -5.87 7.64 22.01
C GLU A 37 -6.68 7.08 20.83
N ASP A 38 -7.81 7.72 20.48
CA ASP A 38 -8.66 7.30 19.36
C ASP A 38 -7.92 7.36 18.01
N TYR A 39 -7.01 8.33 17.84
CA TYR A 39 -6.17 8.44 16.65
C TYR A 39 -5.19 7.27 16.56
N LEU A 40 -4.48 6.97 17.65
CA LEU A 40 -3.52 5.86 17.69
C LEU A 40 -4.20 4.52 17.48
N LYS A 41 -5.37 4.32 18.08
CA LYS A 41 -6.16 3.10 17.89
C LYS A 41 -6.55 2.93 16.42
N THR A 42 -7.14 3.97 15.82
CA THR A 42 -7.59 3.94 14.42
C THR A 42 -6.42 3.73 13.46
N TYR A 43 -5.27 4.39 13.71
CA TYR A 43 -4.08 4.21 12.90
C TYR A 43 -3.53 2.77 13.03
N ASN A 44 -3.40 2.25 14.25
CA ASN A 44 -2.93 0.89 14.45
C ASN A 44 -3.87 -0.16 13.82
N GLU A 45 -5.18 0.09 13.77
CA GLU A 45 -6.11 -0.76 13.01
C GLU A 45 -5.88 -0.63 11.50
N ALA A 46 -5.81 0.60 10.98
CA ALA A 46 -5.64 0.87 9.55
C ALA A 46 -4.33 0.30 8.98
N ILE A 47 -3.23 0.35 9.76
CA ILE A 47 -1.92 -0.12 9.29
C ILE A 47 -1.88 -1.63 9.04
N THR A 48 -2.74 -2.39 9.73
CA THR A 48 -2.87 -3.84 9.51
C THR A 48 -3.59 -4.20 8.21
N ALA A 49 -4.29 -3.23 7.60
CA ALA A 49 -5.01 -3.39 6.34
C ALA A 49 -4.22 -2.87 5.13
N LEU A 50 -2.95 -2.47 5.32
CA LEU A 50 -2.11 -2.02 4.22
C LEU A 50 -1.84 -3.15 3.22
N PHE A 51 -2.00 -2.83 1.94
CA PHE A 51 -1.59 -3.71 0.85
C PHE A 51 -0.21 -3.28 0.34
N PRO A 52 0.78 -4.19 0.25
CA PRO A 52 2.10 -3.83 -0.21
C PRO A 52 2.08 -3.43 -1.69
N GLU A 53 3.03 -2.59 -2.07
CA GLU A 53 3.25 -2.28 -3.48
C GLU A 53 3.50 -3.55 -4.31
N LEU A 54 3.06 -3.53 -5.56
CA LEU A 54 3.15 -4.62 -6.50
C LEU A 54 4.60 -4.76 -6.99
N ARG A 55 5.38 -5.60 -6.31
CA ARG A 55 6.81 -5.84 -6.56
C ARG A 55 7.07 -6.93 -7.60
N ILE A 56 6.47 -6.79 -8.78
CA ILE A 56 6.70 -7.68 -9.94
C ILE A 56 7.06 -6.85 -11.18
N PRO A 57 7.71 -7.45 -12.20
CA PRO A 57 8.01 -6.74 -13.45
C PRO A 57 6.75 -6.13 -14.07
N GLY A 58 6.85 -4.87 -14.50
CA GLY A 58 5.70 -4.16 -15.07
C GLY A 58 4.64 -3.72 -14.06
N GLY A 59 4.90 -3.77 -12.74
CA GLY A 59 3.95 -3.36 -11.69
C GLY A 59 3.31 -1.99 -11.92
N PHE A 60 4.07 -1.01 -12.43
CA PHE A 60 3.56 0.32 -12.79
C PHE A 60 2.46 0.28 -13.86
N GLU A 61 2.51 -0.66 -14.82
CA GLU A 61 1.47 -0.78 -15.85
C GLU A 61 0.12 -1.22 -15.26
N TYR A 62 0.13 -1.99 -14.18
CA TYR A 62 -1.08 -2.37 -13.46
C TYR A 62 -1.69 -1.15 -12.74
N TYR A 63 -0.85 -0.32 -12.12
CA TYR A 63 -1.29 0.91 -11.47
C TYR A 63 -1.83 1.93 -12.47
N ASP A 64 -1.12 2.17 -13.59
CA ASP A 64 -1.59 3.08 -14.64
C ASP A 64 -2.96 2.66 -15.20
N ALA A 65 -3.16 1.35 -15.41
CA ALA A 65 -4.46 0.82 -15.86
C ALA A 65 -5.56 1.09 -14.83
N LEU A 66 -5.28 0.88 -13.55
CA LEU A 66 -6.22 1.13 -12.46
C LEU A 66 -6.56 2.62 -12.33
N ASP A 67 -5.53 3.48 -12.33
CA ASP A 67 -5.69 4.93 -12.21
C ASP A 67 -6.56 5.49 -13.33
N LEU A 68 -6.32 5.07 -14.58
CA LEU A 68 -7.15 5.45 -15.71
C LEU A 68 -8.60 5.00 -15.52
N GLY A 69 -8.82 3.73 -15.16
CA GLY A 69 -10.17 3.20 -14.95
C GLY A 69 -10.93 3.93 -13.84
N VAL A 70 -10.27 4.21 -12.72
CA VAL A 70 -10.85 4.97 -11.61
C VAL A 70 -11.20 6.40 -12.04
N GLN A 71 -10.32 7.07 -12.79
CA GLN A 71 -10.61 8.41 -13.33
C GLN A 71 -11.82 8.40 -14.28
N GLU A 72 -11.95 7.40 -15.15
CA GLU A 72 -13.10 7.26 -16.04
C GLU A 72 -14.41 7.02 -15.27
N ALA A 73 -14.36 6.32 -14.14
CA ALA A 73 -15.52 6.14 -13.27
C ALA A 73 -15.89 7.43 -12.51
N ILE A 74 -14.91 8.12 -11.92
CA ILE A 74 -15.13 9.36 -11.14
C ILE A 74 -15.67 10.48 -12.04
N THR A 75 -15.19 10.57 -13.27
CA THR A 75 -15.65 11.58 -14.24
C THR A 75 -17.00 11.23 -14.90
N GLY A 76 -17.56 10.05 -14.60
CA GLY A 76 -18.83 9.59 -15.17
C GLY A 76 -18.74 9.13 -16.63
N LYS A 77 -17.54 9.00 -17.19
CA LYS A 77 -17.33 8.47 -18.56
C LYS A 77 -17.77 7.01 -18.69
N LYS A 78 -17.59 6.23 -17.62
CA LYS A 78 -18.04 4.83 -17.49
C LYS A 78 -18.69 4.62 -16.13
N THR A 79 -19.57 3.61 -16.01
CA THR A 79 -19.98 3.14 -14.68
C THR A 79 -18.79 2.51 -13.95
N PRO A 80 -18.74 2.51 -12.61
CA PRO A 80 -17.66 1.87 -11.85
C PRO A 80 -17.44 0.41 -12.25
N LYS A 81 -18.52 -0.34 -12.50
CA LYS A 81 -18.44 -1.73 -12.95
C LYS A 81 -17.76 -1.85 -14.32
N GLN A 82 -18.19 -1.06 -15.31
CA GLN A 82 -17.60 -1.11 -16.65
C GLN A 82 -16.12 -0.73 -16.64
N ALA A 83 -15.76 0.32 -15.91
CA ALA A 83 -14.37 0.75 -15.79
C ALA A 83 -13.49 -0.35 -15.18
N LEU A 84 -13.89 -0.92 -14.04
CA LEU A 84 -13.11 -1.96 -13.36
C LEU A 84 -13.09 -3.30 -14.11
N ASP A 85 -14.16 -3.65 -14.83
CA ASP A 85 -14.16 -4.82 -15.72
C ASP A 85 -13.11 -4.67 -16.85
N GLU A 86 -12.90 -3.44 -17.35
CA GLU A 86 -11.85 -3.15 -18.33
C GLU A 86 -10.45 -3.14 -17.73
N VAL A 87 -10.27 -2.62 -16.51
CA VAL A 87 -9.01 -2.71 -15.76
C VAL A 87 -8.61 -4.18 -15.59
N ALA A 88 -9.55 -5.04 -15.19
CA ALA A 88 -9.28 -6.48 -15.02
C ALA A 88 -8.78 -7.13 -16.32
N LYS A 89 -9.40 -6.80 -17.47
CA LYS A 89 -8.94 -7.27 -18.79
C LYS A 89 -7.53 -6.78 -19.10
N LYS A 90 -7.22 -5.51 -18.81
CA LYS A 90 -5.88 -4.93 -19.01
C LYS A 90 -4.84 -5.62 -18.14
N TRP A 91 -5.16 -5.93 -16.91
CA TRP A 91 -4.27 -6.71 -16.04
C TRP A 91 -4.01 -8.11 -16.59
N ASP A 92 -5.00 -8.79 -17.15
CA ASP A 92 -4.79 -10.07 -17.82
C ASP A 92 -3.88 -9.95 -19.05
N GLU A 93 -4.06 -8.90 -19.87
CA GLU A 93 -3.19 -8.60 -21.01
C GLU A 93 -1.73 -8.37 -20.57
N ILE A 94 -1.51 -7.55 -19.54
CA ILE A 94 -0.18 -7.28 -18.97
C ILE A 94 0.42 -8.59 -18.43
N THR A 95 -0.36 -9.34 -17.66
CA THR A 95 0.09 -10.60 -17.03
C THR A 95 0.52 -11.62 -18.07
N ASN A 96 -0.27 -11.78 -19.13
CA ASN A 96 0.00 -12.74 -20.19
C ASN A 96 1.19 -12.30 -21.05
N ARG A 97 1.32 -11.00 -21.37
CA ARG A 97 2.44 -10.44 -22.13
C ARG A 97 3.78 -10.58 -21.39
N LEU A 98 3.77 -10.42 -20.07
CA LEU A 98 4.97 -10.49 -19.23
C LEU A 98 5.26 -11.90 -18.67
N GLY A 99 4.39 -12.88 -18.95
CA GLY A 99 4.54 -14.27 -18.51
C GLY A 99 3.91 -14.52 -17.14
N ARG A 100 2.72 -15.13 -17.12
CA ARG A 100 1.94 -15.38 -15.90
C ARG A 100 2.67 -16.21 -14.86
N GLU A 101 3.25 -17.34 -15.26
CA GLU A 101 3.93 -18.26 -14.34
C GLU A 101 5.16 -17.62 -13.69
N GLU A 102 5.97 -16.90 -14.48
CA GLU A 102 7.15 -16.22 -13.96
C GLU A 102 6.78 -15.08 -13.00
N GLN A 103 5.73 -14.32 -13.32
CA GLN A 103 5.21 -13.30 -12.42
C GLN A 103 4.65 -13.89 -11.12
N LEU A 104 3.97 -15.05 -11.17
CA LEU A 104 3.49 -15.74 -9.98
C LEU A 104 4.65 -16.14 -9.06
N VAL A 105 5.75 -16.67 -9.62
CA VAL A 105 6.96 -17.00 -8.86
C VAL A 105 7.56 -15.76 -8.22
N LYS A 106 7.71 -14.67 -8.98
CA LYS A 106 8.25 -13.39 -8.46
C LYS A 106 7.35 -12.79 -7.38
N TYR A 107 6.04 -12.85 -7.55
CA TYR A 107 5.06 -12.38 -6.57
C TYR A 107 5.18 -13.15 -5.25
N ARG A 108 5.20 -14.50 -5.31
CA ARG A 108 5.39 -15.32 -4.11
C ARG A 108 6.70 -15.02 -3.40
N ALA A 109 7.80 -14.92 -4.15
CA ALA A 109 9.09 -14.55 -3.58
C ALA A 109 9.08 -13.16 -2.92
N ALA A 110 8.45 -12.15 -3.55
CA ALA A 110 8.33 -10.81 -3.00
C ALA A 110 7.46 -10.74 -1.73
N MET A 111 6.48 -11.64 -1.62
CA MET A 111 5.54 -11.72 -0.49
C MET A 111 6.01 -12.68 0.63
N GLY A 112 7.10 -13.43 0.41
CA GLY A 112 7.55 -14.46 1.35
C GLY A 112 6.61 -15.67 1.45
N LEU A 113 5.91 -16.00 0.36
CA LEU A 113 4.95 -17.12 0.25
C LEU A 113 5.58 -18.39 -0.34
#